data_AF-A0A928ULD4-F1
#
_entry.id   AF-A0A928ULD4-F1
#
_cell.length_a   1.000
_cell.length_b   1.000
_cell.length_c   1.000
_cell.angle_alpha   90.00
_cell.angle_beta   90.00
_cell.angle_gamma   90.00
#
_symmetry.space_group_name_H-M   'P 1'
#
loop_
_entity.id
_entity.type
_entity.pdbx_description
1 polymer ?
#
loop_
_entity_poly.entity_id
_entity_poly.type
_entity_poly.pdbx_seq_one_letter_code
_entity_poly.pdbx_strand_id
1 'polypeptide(L)'
;MKISKLFTSTTLLTSIVLLASTFITPALAAGHTHNSWRAPGDLDSWASIFILIASLMVAAFVNGRESRTRIIGTWLAALGCFGVVAWFGVYAIDTLDNPREHVLPVDAAKPILLQAQMLIAFVVGLALLVVARWQARRTDRLDIPTHNTPDNYGKVSRILHWTIAILIILLVPMGIFATMIPEGTSFRGYYYVTHKSLGFSVLILVFARLAWNIWGSRRPALATELKLWERRLAHTMHILLYVLMIGLPISGFMMSDFGGASSYFFFWDITPFFEKSIPTRDILGLMHKVVLPYLLYIFLGTHILGALKHQFIDKHENALRRMVS
;
A
#
# COMPACT_ATOMS: atom_id res chain seq x y z
N MET A 1 -13.30 -41.78 4.40
CA MET A 1 -12.15 -41.67 5.33
C MET A 1 -11.98 -40.20 5.70
N LYS A 2 -12.01 -39.88 7.00
CA LYS A 2 -12.20 -38.54 7.58
C LYS A 2 -11.08 -37.54 7.20
N ILE A 3 -11.42 -36.45 6.51
CA ILE A 3 -10.58 -35.23 6.39
C ILE A 3 -11.15 -34.17 7.35
N SER A 4 -11.27 -34.52 8.63
CA SER A 4 -11.79 -33.63 9.68
C SER A 4 -10.72 -33.19 10.68
N LYS A 5 -9.44 -33.20 10.27
CA LYS A 5 -8.29 -32.90 11.16
C LYS A 5 -7.13 -32.19 10.42
N LEU A 6 -7.41 -31.16 9.63
CA LEU A 6 -6.38 -30.16 9.32
C LEU A 6 -6.94 -28.79 9.64
N PHE A 7 -6.32 -28.14 10.64
CA PHE A 7 -6.58 -26.79 11.15
C PHE A 7 -7.80 -26.61 12.05
N THR A 8 -7.65 -27.01 13.31
CA THR A 8 -8.35 -26.34 14.41
C THR A 8 -7.94 -24.87 14.44
N SER A 9 -8.92 -23.97 14.35
CA SER A 9 -8.75 -22.50 14.29
C SER A 9 -7.85 -21.92 15.40
N THR A 10 -7.75 -22.59 16.54
CA THR A 10 -6.92 -22.19 17.67
C THR A 10 -5.43 -22.39 17.45
N THR A 11 -5.01 -23.41 16.69
CA THR A 11 -3.59 -23.72 16.46
C THR A 11 -2.97 -22.75 15.47
N LEU A 12 -3.69 -22.34 14.42
CA LEU A 12 -3.21 -21.33 13.47
C LEU A 12 -3.10 -19.95 14.14
N LEU A 13 -4.08 -19.59 14.98
CA LEU A 13 -4.09 -18.33 15.71
C LEU A 13 -2.98 -18.26 16.76
N THR A 14 -2.73 -19.36 17.49
CA THR A 14 -1.60 -19.45 18.43
C THR A 14 -0.26 -19.46 17.71
N SER A 15 -0.13 -20.09 16.54
CA SER A 15 1.10 -20.00 15.73
C SER A 15 1.35 -18.60 15.19
N ILE A 16 0.32 -17.83 14.81
CA ILE A 16 0.45 -16.44 14.35
C ILE A 16 0.79 -15.51 15.53
N VAL A 17 0.19 -15.71 16.70
CA VAL A 17 0.52 -14.96 17.92
C VAL A 17 1.91 -15.32 18.44
N LEU A 18 2.34 -16.59 18.35
CA LEU A 18 3.71 -16.99 18.65
C LEU A 18 4.70 -16.42 17.65
N LEU A 19 4.38 -16.39 16.36
CA LEU A 19 5.23 -15.76 15.35
C LEU A 19 5.39 -14.27 15.69
N ALA A 20 4.28 -13.58 15.97
CA ALA A 20 4.28 -12.18 16.39
C ALA A 20 5.08 -11.96 17.69
N SER A 21 5.04 -12.87 18.66
CA SER A 21 5.79 -12.75 19.91
C SER A 21 7.26 -13.15 19.80
N THR A 22 7.64 -14.04 18.88
CA THR A 22 9.05 -14.36 18.57
C THR A 22 9.80 -13.21 17.92
N PHE A 23 9.10 -12.21 17.37
CA PHE A 23 9.71 -10.96 16.90
C PHE A 23 9.84 -9.88 17.99
N ILE A 24 9.22 -10.06 19.17
CA ILE A 24 9.19 -9.05 20.25
C ILE A 24 10.35 -9.27 21.24
N THR A 25 10.84 -10.50 21.41
CA THR A 25 11.82 -10.85 22.45
C THR A 25 13.32 -10.69 22.13
N PRO A 26 13.83 -10.71 20.87
CA PRO A 26 15.27 -10.50 20.64
C PRO A 26 15.72 -9.03 20.77
N ALA A 27 14.77 -8.10 20.89
CA ALA A 27 15.01 -6.66 20.97
C ALA A 27 15.85 -6.20 22.18
N LEU A 28 16.15 -7.10 23.13
CA LEU A 28 16.95 -6.81 24.33
C LEU A 28 18.42 -7.24 24.26
N ALA A 29 18.89 -7.92 23.19
CA ALA A 29 20.20 -8.59 23.22
C ALA A 29 21.22 -8.20 22.13
N ALA A 30 20.88 -7.40 21.12
CA ALA A 30 21.82 -7.10 20.03
C ALA A 30 22.34 -5.66 20.07
N GLY A 31 23.47 -5.47 20.75
CA GLY A 31 24.27 -4.25 20.66
C GLY A 31 25.10 -4.23 19.38
N HIS A 32 24.71 -3.45 18.38
CA HIS A 32 25.59 -2.99 17.30
C HIS A 32 25.41 -1.48 17.11
N THR A 33 26.52 -0.75 17.18
CA THR A 33 26.63 0.69 17.07
C THR A 33 26.59 1.11 15.60
N HIS A 34 25.45 1.56 15.08
CA HIS A 34 25.38 2.55 14.00
C HIS A 34 23.95 3.15 13.92
N ASN A 35 23.86 4.47 14.13
CA ASN A 35 22.70 5.34 13.88
C ASN A 35 21.45 5.13 14.76
N SER A 36 21.16 6.09 15.63
CA SER A 36 20.04 6.10 16.61
C SER A 36 18.61 6.08 16.03
N TRP A 37 18.45 5.91 14.72
CA TRP A 37 17.17 6.03 14.01
C TRP A 37 16.62 4.70 13.47
N ARG A 38 17.41 3.61 13.49
CA ARG A 38 16.96 2.26 13.08
C ARG A 38 16.47 1.44 14.25
N ALA A 39 15.55 0.50 14.00
CA ALA A 39 15.11 -0.41 15.04
C ALA A 39 16.22 -1.44 15.35
N PRO A 40 16.33 -1.92 16.61
CA PRO A 40 17.21 -3.03 16.95
C PRO A 40 16.95 -4.23 16.02
N GLY A 41 18.02 -4.80 15.44
CA GLY A 41 17.90 -5.94 14.52
C GLY A 41 17.19 -5.65 13.20
N ASP A 42 17.16 -4.38 12.75
CA ASP A 42 16.56 -3.97 11.48
C ASP A 42 15.09 -4.35 11.30
N LEU A 43 14.32 -4.35 12.40
CA LEU A 43 12.90 -4.69 12.39
C LEU A 43 12.10 -3.85 11.38
N ASP A 44 12.50 -2.60 11.15
CA ASP A 44 11.95 -1.71 10.10
C ASP A 44 12.02 -2.30 8.70
N SER A 45 13.16 -2.90 8.36
CA SER A 45 13.40 -3.53 7.07
C SER A 45 12.63 -4.83 6.93
N TRP A 46 12.63 -5.66 7.97
CA TRP A 46 11.83 -6.89 8.00
C TRP A 46 10.33 -6.61 7.86
N ALA A 47 9.81 -5.62 8.58
CA ALA A 47 8.43 -5.19 8.47
C ALA A 47 8.11 -4.70 7.04
N SER A 48 9.00 -3.92 6.43
CA SER A 48 8.85 -3.43 5.06
C SER A 48 8.80 -4.59 4.05
N ILE A 49 9.71 -5.56 4.18
CA ILE A 49 9.76 -6.75 3.31
C ILE A 49 8.48 -7.57 3.48
N PHE A 50 8.05 -7.79 4.73
CA PHE A 50 6.82 -8.50 5.03
C PHE A 50 5.61 -7.83 4.36
N ILE A 51 5.46 -6.50 4.48
CA ILE A 51 4.37 -5.75 3.85
C ILE A 51 4.43 -5.86 2.31
N LEU A 52 5.62 -5.75 1.72
CA LEU A 52 5.81 -5.88 0.27
C LEU A 52 5.44 -7.28 -0.23
N ILE A 53 5.94 -8.33 0.43
CA ILE A 53 5.65 -9.72 0.08
C ILE A 53 4.16 -10.02 0.29
N ALA A 54 3.57 -9.59 1.40
CA ALA A 54 2.16 -9.78 1.67
C ALA A 54 1.29 -9.11 0.58
N SER A 55 1.64 -7.89 0.17
CA SER A 55 0.95 -7.17 -0.90
C SER A 55 1.05 -7.92 -2.24
N LEU A 56 2.23 -8.45 -2.57
CA LEU A 56 2.45 -9.26 -3.76
C LEU A 56 1.67 -10.59 -3.71
N MET A 57 1.65 -11.26 -2.56
CA MET A 57 0.92 -12.51 -2.36
C MET A 57 -0.58 -12.30 -2.50
N VAL A 58 -1.13 -11.24 -1.88
CA VAL A 58 -2.54 -10.87 -2.05
C VAL A 58 -2.85 -10.64 -3.53
N ALA A 59 -2.05 -9.82 -4.22
CA ALA A 59 -2.24 -9.54 -5.63
C ALA A 59 -2.17 -10.81 -6.50
N ALA A 60 -1.21 -11.69 -6.24
CA ALA A 60 -1.02 -12.94 -6.97
C ALA A 60 -2.18 -13.93 -6.74
N PHE A 61 -2.61 -14.10 -5.49
CA PHE A 61 -3.64 -15.07 -5.14
C PHE A 61 -5.04 -14.62 -5.53
N VAL A 62 -5.39 -13.34 -5.38
CA VAL A 62 -6.67 -12.79 -5.86
C VAL A 62 -6.80 -12.94 -7.38
N ASN A 63 -5.68 -12.93 -8.11
CA ASN A 63 -5.61 -13.19 -9.56
C ASN A 63 -5.32 -14.68 -9.89
N GLY A 64 -5.63 -15.60 -8.98
CA GLY A 64 -5.52 -17.04 -9.18
C GLY A 64 -6.57 -17.60 -10.13
N ARG A 65 -6.19 -18.58 -10.97
CA ARG A 65 -7.10 -19.22 -11.93
C ARG A 65 -8.24 -19.98 -11.23
N GLU A 66 -7.94 -20.63 -10.12
CA GLU A 66 -8.91 -21.41 -9.35
C GLU A 66 -9.55 -20.59 -8.23
N SER A 67 -10.83 -20.84 -7.93
CA SER A 67 -11.54 -20.18 -6.84
C SER A 67 -10.85 -20.39 -5.49
N ARG A 68 -10.31 -21.59 -5.24
CA ARG A 68 -9.53 -21.93 -4.04
C ARG A 68 -8.35 -21.00 -3.81
N THR A 69 -7.63 -20.66 -4.88
CA THR A 69 -6.50 -19.72 -4.82
C THR A 69 -6.97 -18.29 -4.51
N ARG A 70 -8.07 -17.85 -5.14
CA ARG A 70 -8.64 -16.50 -4.91
C ARG A 70 -9.13 -16.31 -3.49
N ILE A 71 -9.69 -17.36 -2.89
CA ILE A 71 -10.12 -17.36 -1.49
C ILE A 71 -8.93 -17.06 -0.57
N ILE A 72 -7.78 -17.72 -0.78
CA ILE A 72 -6.57 -17.47 0.02
C ILE A 72 -6.15 -16.00 -0.08
N GLY A 73 -6.12 -15.44 -1.30
CA GLY A 73 -5.79 -14.03 -1.51
C GLY A 73 -6.76 -13.08 -0.80
N THR A 74 -8.05 -13.39 -0.86
CA THR A 74 -9.10 -12.59 -0.20
C THR A 74 -8.99 -12.67 1.33
N TRP A 75 -8.67 -13.84 1.89
CA TRP A 75 -8.38 -13.99 3.32
C TRP A 75 -7.14 -13.21 3.74
N LEU A 76 -6.05 -13.29 2.98
CA LEU A 76 -4.83 -12.51 3.26
C LEU A 76 -5.11 -11.00 3.22
N ALA A 77 -5.92 -10.53 2.27
CA ALA A 77 -6.34 -9.14 2.21
C ALA A 77 -7.17 -8.73 3.45
N ALA A 78 -8.10 -9.57 3.88
CA ALA A 78 -8.89 -9.34 5.10
C ALA A 78 -8.00 -9.29 6.35
N LEU A 79 -7.06 -10.22 6.49
CA LEU A 79 -6.08 -10.24 7.57
C LEU A 79 -5.20 -8.99 7.56
N GLY A 80 -4.78 -8.51 6.38
CA GLY A 80 -4.07 -7.24 6.23
C GLY A 80 -4.88 -6.06 6.75
N CYS A 81 -6.18 -6.00 6.43
CA CYS A 81 -7.08 -4.97 6.93
C CYS A 81 -7.20 -5.00 8.47
N PHE A 82 -7.39 -6.17 9.07
CA PHE A 82 -7.42 -6.30 10.53
C PHE A 82 -6.06 -6.01 11.17
N GLY A 83 -4.96 -6.32 10.49
CA GLY A 83 -3.61 -5.95 10.92
C GLY A 83 -3.44 -4.42 11.00
N VAL A 84 -3.98 -3.67 10.04
CA VAL A 84 -4.02 -2.20 10.11
C VAL A 84 -4.82 -1.73 11.32
N VAL A 85 -6.02 -2.29 11.55
CA VAL A 85 -6.85 -1.94 12.72
C VAL A 85 -6.12 -2.23 14.04
N ALA A 86 -5.51 -3.40 14.16
CA ALA A 86 -4.75 -3.78 15.35
C ALA A 86 -3.55 -2.85 15.56
N TRP A 87 -2.83 -2.50 14.49
CA TRP A 87 -1.70 -1.57 14.58
C TRP A 87 -2.14 -0.18 15.05
N PHE A 88 -3.27 0.34 14.54
CA PHE A 88 -3.84 1.60 15.02
C PHE A 88 -4.21 1.53 16.51
N GLY A 89 -4.81 0.42 16.94
CA GLY A 89 -5.15 0.21 18.35
C GLY A 89 -3.95 0.18 19.29
N VAL A 90 -2.78 -0.26 18.81
CA VAL A 90 -1.56 -0.37 19.65
C VAL A 90 -0.70 0.89 19.61
N TYR A 91 -0.47 1.46 18.42
CA TYR A 91 0.55 2.50 18.24
C TYR A 91 -0.03 3.89 17.94
N ALA A 92 -1.25 3.96 17.40
CA ALA A 92 -1.81 5.23 16.97
C ALA A 92 -2.58 5.94 18.07
N ILE A 93 -3.26 5.24 18.99
CA ILE A 93 -4.13 5.86 20.02
C ILE A 93 -3.40 6.97 20.79
N ASP A 94 -2.24 6.66 21.39
CA ASP A 94 -1.49 7.66 22.16
C ASP A 94 -1.06 8.88 21.32
N THR A 95 -0.73 8.65 20.05
CA THR A 95 -0.34 9.71 19.09
C THR A 95 -1.56 10.50 18.61
N LEU A 96 -2.74 9.89 18.56
CA LEU A 96 -3.99 10.56 18.21
C LEU A 96 -4.49 11.44 19.36
N ASP A 97 -4.23 11.03 20.61
CA ASP A 97 -4.58 11.79 21.81
C ASP A 97 -3.60 12.94 22.07
N ASN A 98 -2.32 12.75 21.72
CA ASN A 98 -1.27 13.76 21.87
C ASN A 98 -0.49 13.95 20.57
N PRO A 99 -1.12 14.50 19.50
CA PRO A 99 -0.45 14.67 18.23
C PRO A 99 0.59 15.80 18.30
N ARG A 100 1.57 15.74 17.42
CA ARG A 100 2.45 16.88 17.14
C ARG A 100 1.61 18.12 16.77
N GLU A 101 2.07 19.28 17.22
CA GLU A 101 1.42 20.56 16.93
C GLU A 101 1.14 20.75 15.44
N HIS A 102 -0.07 21.25 15.16
CA HIS A 102 -0.54 21.52 13.80
C HIS A 102 0.27 22.64 13.16
N VAL A 103 0.74 22.40 11.93
CA VAL A 103 1.46 23.42 11.14
C VAL A 103 0.50 24.14 10.20
N LEU A 104 -0.51 23.42 9.69
CA LEU A 104 -1.55 23.95 8.82
C LEU A 104 -2.94 23.77 9.43
N PRO A 105 -3.92 24.64 9.13
CA PRO A 105 -5.30 24.48 9.61
C PRO A 105 -5.93 23.13 9.25
N VAL A 106 -5.59 22.59 8.08
CA VAL A 106 -6.05 21.27 7.61
C VAL A 106 -5.47 20.10 8.41
N ASP A 107 -4.41 20.31 9.20
CA ASP A 107 -3.81 19.27 10.02
C ASP A 107 -4.74 18.81 11.15
N ALA A 108 -5.68 19.65 11.58
CA ALA A 108 -6.70 19.32 12.56
C ALA A 108 -7.62 18.17 12.11
N ALA A 109 -7.73 17.93 10.80
CA ALA A 109 -8.53 16.83 10.26
C ALA A 109 -7.81 15.47 10.31
N LYS A 110 -6.48 15.43 10.47
CA LYS A 110 -5.70 14.19 10.37
C LYS A 110 -6.12 13.10 11.36
N PRO A 111 -6.39 13.37 12.66
CA PRO A 111 -6.86 12.33 13.57
C PRO A 111 -8.16 11.67 13.07
N ILE A 112 -9.12 12.49 12.62
CA ILE A 112 -10.41 12.01 12.10
C ILE A 112 -10.20 11.19 10.81
N LEU A 113 -9.32 11.63 9.91
CA LEU A 113 -9.00 10.89 8.69
C LEU A 113 -8.43 9.49 9.01
N LEU A 114 -7.54 9.40 9.99
CA LEU A 114 -6.93 8.14 10.41
C LEU A 114 -7.95 7.22 11.13
N GLN A 115 -8.83 7.77 11.94
CA GLN A 115 -9.93 7.01 12.56
C GLN A 115 -10.92 6.51 11.50
N ALA A 116 -11.30 7.35 10.54
CA ALA A 116 -12.17 6.97 9.43
C ALA A 116 -11.53 5.84 8.61
N GLN A 117 -10.23 5.90 8.36
CA GLN A 117 -9.51 4.85 7.68
C GLN A 117 -9.45 3.54 8.49
N MET A 118 -9.26 3.60 9.81
CA MET A 118 -9.34 2.41 10.67
C MET A 118 -10.72 1.76 10.57
N LEU A 119 -11.80 2.56 10.61
CA LEU A 119 -13.17 2.08 10.44
C LEU A 119 -13.38 1.47 9.05
N ILE A 120 -12.91 2.13 7.99
CA ILE A 120 -12.99 1.62 6.62
C ILE A 120 -12.26 0.28 6.51
N ALA A 121 -11.04 0.17 7.06
CA ALA A 121 -10.28 -1.06 7.06
C ALA A 121 -11.03 -2.19 7.80
N PHE A 122 -11.65 -1.90 8.94
CA PHE A 122 -12.45 -2.87 9.67
C PHE A 122 -13.65 -3.37 8.84
N VAL A 123 -14.43 -2.44 8.27
CA VAL A 123 -15.61 -2.77 7.44
C VAL A 123 -15.21 -3.53 6.19
N VAL A 124 -14.14 -3.11 5.50
CA VAL A 124 -13.60 -3.80 4.32
C VAL A 124 -13.10 -5.20 4.69
N GLY A 125 -12.41 -5.34 5.83
CA GLY A 125 -11.99 -6.64 6.36
C GLY A 125 -13.17 -7.61 6.51
N LEU A 126 -14.24 -7.17 7.17
CA LEU A 126 -15.48 -7.96 7.31
C LEU A 126 -16.12 -8.28 5.96
N ALA A 127 -16.20 -7.31 5.05
CA ALA A 127 -16.74 -7.51 3.71
C ALA A 127 -15.93 -8.54 2.91
N LEU A 128 -14.59 -8.52 3.01
CA LEU A 128 -13.71 -9.49 2.37
C LEU A 128 -13.91 -10.90 2.92
N LEU A 129 -14.21 -11.07 4.21
CA LEU A 129 -14.59 -12.37 4.78
C LEU A 129 -15.89 -12.91 4.17
N VAL A 130 -16.88 -12.04 3.95
CA VAL A 130 -18.14 -12.40 3.27
C VAL A 130 -17.85 -12.79 1.81
N VAL A 131 -17.01 -12.03 1.10
CA VAL A 131 -16.59 -12.35 -0.27
C VAL A 131 -15.86 -13.69 -0.32
N ALA A 132 -14.93 -13.96 0.61
CA ALA A 132 -14.22 -15.22 0.67
C ALA A 132 -15.18 -16.41 0.90
N ARG A 133 -16.17 -16.24 1.78
CA ARG A 133 -17.23 -17.25 2.01
C ARG A 133 -18.09 -17.47 0.77
N TRP A 134 -18.38 -16.42 0.00
CA TRP A 134 -19.12 -16.53 -1.24
C TRP A 134 -18.29 -17.21 -2.35
N GLN A 135 -17.02 -16.84 -2.49
CA GLN A 135 -16.08 -17.49 -3.41
C GLN A 135 -15.92 -18.99 -3.11
N ALA A 136 -15.99 -19.39 -1.84
CA ALA A 136 -15.93 -20.81 -1.43
C ALA A 136 -17.09 -21.66 -1.98
N ARG A 137 -18.18 -21.04 -2.43
CA ARG A 137 -19.30 -21.73 -3.08
C ARG A 137 -19.14 -21.82 -4.60
N ARG A 138 -18.11 -21.18 -5.19
CA ARG A 138 -17.87 -21.16 -6.63
C ARG A 138 -16.79 -22.16 -7.04
N THR A 139 -16.98 -22.75 -8.21
CA THR A 139 -16.02 -23.63 -8.89
C THR A 139 -15.53 -23.04 -10.21
N ASP A 140 -15.77 -21.74 -10.42
CA ASP A 140 -15.40 -21.04 -11.65
C ASP A 140 -13.87 -20.95 -11.81
N ARG A 141 -13.42 -21.23 -13.03
CA ARG A 141 -12.03 -21.09 -13.44
C ARG A 141 -11.90 -19.87 -14.33
N LEU A 142 -11.01 -18.96 -13.94
CA LEU A 142 -10.70 -17.79 -14.75
C LEU A 142 -9.57 -18.14 -15.73
N ASP A 143 -9.79 -17.86 -17.01
CA ASP A 143 -8.71 -17.90 -18.00
C ASP A 143 -8.05 -16.52 -18.08
N ILE A 144 -6.94 -16.39 -17.36
CA ILE A 144 -6.16 -15.15 -17.32
C ILE A 144 -4.84 -15.42 -18.05
N PRO A 145 -4.65 -14.88 -19.26
CA PRO A 145 -3.38 -14.98 -19.97
C PRO A 145 -2.28 -14.19 -19.24
N THR A 146 -1.02 -14.51 -19.51
CA THR A 146 0.13 -13.79 -18.92
C THR A 146 0.19 -12.34 -19.42
N HIS A 147 0.02 -12.15 -20.74
CA HIS A 147 -0.03 -10.87 -21.43
C HIS A 147 -1.46 -10.33 -21.54
N ASN A 148 -1.59 -9.03 -21.77
CA ASN A 148 -2.87 -8.39 -22.07
C ASN A 148 -3.41 -8.88 -23.42
N THR A 149 -4.72 -8.99 -23.51
CA THR A 149 -5.48 -9.13 -24.77
C THR A 149 -6.01 -7.76 -25.17
N PRO A 150 -6.61 -7.57 -26.37
CA PRO A 150 -7.18 -6.28 -26.77
C PRO A 150 -8.19 -5.71 -25.76
N ASP A 151 -8.93 -6.61 -25.10
CA ASP A 151 -10.02 -6.25 -24.21
C ASP A 151 -9.69 -6.44 -22.73
N ASN A 152 -8.70 -7.25 -22.35
CA ASN A 152 -8.45 -7.57 -20.94
C ASN A 152 -6.98 -7.42 -20.54
N TYR A 153 -6.75 -7.02 -19.28
CA TYR A 153 -5.41 -7.03 -18.72
C TYR A 153 -4.97 -8.45 -18.37
N GLY A 154 -3.75 -8.79 -18.73
CA GLY A 154 -3.12 -10.05 -18.38
C GLY A 154 -2.67 -10.11 -16.93
N LYS A 155 -2.30 -11.31 -16.50
CA LYS A 155 -1.95 -11.62 -15.11
C LYS A 155 -0.82 -10.75 -14.57
N VAL A 156 0.23 -10.49 -15.35
CA VAL A 156 1.37 -9.66 -14.91
C VAL A 156 0.93 -8.22 -14.65
N SER A 157 0.15 -7.64 -15.56
CA SER A 157 -0.38 -6.28 -15.42
C SER A 157 -1.29 -6.15 -14.18
N ARG A 158 -2.12 -7.16 -13.92
CA ARG A 158 -3.00 -7.20 -12.75
C ARG A 158 -2.22 -7.32 -11.45
N ILE A 159 -1.23 -8.20 -11.38
CA ILE A 159 -0.37 -8.37 -10.20
C ILE A 159 0.37 -7.06 -9.90
N LEU A 160 1.05 -6.47 -10.89
CA LEU A 160 1.74 -5.19 -10.70
C LEU A 160 0.78 -4.10 -10.23
N HIS A 161 -0.44 -4.05 -10.77
CA HIS A 161 -1.43 -3.08 -10.34
C HIS A 161 -1.87 -3.27 -8.89
N TRP A 162 -2.31 -4.47 -8.54
CA TRP A 162 -2.84 -4.72 -7.21
C TRP A 162 -1.75 -4.61 -6.14
N THR A 163 -0.50 -5.02 -6.41
CA THR A 163 0.61 -4.78 -5.50
C THR A 163 0.83 -3.28 -5.26
N ILE A 164 0.93 -2.48 -6.34
CA ILE A 164 1.11 -1.02 -6.21
C ILE A 164 -0.10 -0.38 -5.51
N ALA A 165 -1.32 -0.78 -5.84
CA ALA A 165 -2.53 -0.23 -5.26
C ALA A 165 -2.61 -0.50 -3.74
N ILE A 166 -2.33 -1.73 -3.30
CA ILE A 166 -2.28 -2.08 -1.88
C ILE A 166 -1.21 -1.26 -1.15
N LEU A 167 0.00 -1.17 -1.72
CA LEU A 167 1.08 -0.39 -1.12
C LEU A 167 0.73 1.10 -1.01
N ILE A 168 0.09 1.70 -2.01
CA ILE A 168 -0.35 3.10 -1.96
C ILE A 168 -1.46 3.29 -0.92
N ILE A 169 -2.43 2.37 -0.85
CA ILE A 169 -3.51 2.41 0.15
C ILE A 169 -2.94 2.31 1.58
N LEU A 170 -1.79 1.65 1.78
CA LEU A 170 -1.08 1.63 3.06
C LEU A 170 -0.23 2.90 3.27
N LEU A 171 0.48 3.36 2.24
CA LEU A 171 1.39 4.51 2.32
C LEU A 171 0.69 5.85 2.57
N VAL A 172 -0.52 6.05 2.05
CA VAL A 172 -1.32 7.26 2.30
C VAL A 172 -1.58 7.48 3.80
N PRO A 173 -2.18 6.52 4.53
CA PRO A 173 -2.25 6.52 5.99
C PRO A 173 -0.91 6.82 6.65
N MET A 174 0.13 6.13 6.16
CA MET A 174 1.42 6.18 6.79
C MET A 174 2.05 7.55 6.66
N GLY A 175 1.88 8.21 5.52
CA GLY A 175 2.33 9.58 5.31
C GLY A 175 1.60 10.56 6.24
N ILE A 176 0.29 10.42 6.40
CA ILE A 176 -0.50 11.27 7.31
C ILE A 176 -0.01 11.09 8.75
N PHE A 177 0.02 9.85 9.23
CA PHE A 177 0.45 9.54 10.60
C PHE A 177 1.90 9.94 10.84
N ALA A 178 2.80 9.77 9.87
CA ALA A 178 4.19 10.20 9.96
C ALA A 178 4.35 11.68 10.31
N THR A 179 3.40 12.53 9.91
CA THR A 179 3.42 13.96 10.26
C THR A 179 2.88 14.29 11.65
N MET A 180 2.15 13.35 12.28
CA MET A 180 1.52 13.51 13.59
C MET A 180 2.36 12.95 14.74
N ILE A 181 3.27 12.01 14.47
CA ILE A 181 4.11 11.42 15.52
C ILE A 181 4.90 12.56 16.22
N PRO A 182 4.87 12.66 17.55
CA PRO A 182 5.70 13.61 18.31
C PRO A 182 7.20 13.37 18.11
N GLU A 183 8.01 14.36 18.48
CA GLU A 183 9.46 14.18 18.56
C GLU A 183 9.82 13.34 19.80
N GLY A 184 10.85 12.51 19.72
CA GLY A 184 11.26 11.62 20.81
C GLY A 184 10.44 10.33 20.97
N THR A 185 9.33 10.15 20.23
CA THR A 185 8.56 8.90 20.23
C THR A 185 9.43 7.72 19.76
N SER A 186 9.49 6.64 20.55
CA SER A 186 10.42 5.51 20.37
C SER A 186 10.30 4.80 19.01
N PHE A 187 9.09 4.63 18.48
CA PHE A 187 8.87 3.94 17.20
C PHE A 187 8.99 4.85 15.96
N ARG A 188 9.23 6.17 16.14
CA ARG A 188 9.23 7.15 15.05
C ARG A 188 10.25 6.84 13.96
N GLY A 189 11.47 6.49 14.36
CA GLY A 189 12.56 6.15 13.44
C GLY A 189 12.22 4.92 12.60
N TYR A 190 11.83 3.83 13.27
CA TYR A 190 11.31 2.61 12.64
C TYR A 190 10.24 2.92 11.59
N TYR A 191 9.24 3.73 11.97
CA TYR A 191 8.12 4.07 11.10
C TYR A 191 8.55 4.79 9.83
N TYR A 192 9.50 5.72 9.95
CA TYR A 192 10.03 6.47 8.82
C TYR A 192 10.84 5.59 7.88
N VAL A 193 11.64 4.67 8.40
CA VAL A 193 12.37 3.71 7.57
C VAL A 193 11.41 2.80 6.81
N THR A 194 10.35 2.32 7.47
CA THR A 194 9.33 1.50 6.81
C THR A 194 8.62 2.27 5.70
N HIS A 195 8.16 3.51 5.98
CA HIS A 195 7.50 4.35 4.98
C HIS A 195 8.40 4.62 3.77
N LYS A 196 9.68 4.98 4.00
CA LYS A 196 10.66 5.22 2.93
C LYS A 196 10.90 3.97 2.08
N SER A 197 11.13 2.81 2.71
CA SER A 197 11.40 1.55 2.02
C SER A 197 10.22 1.12 1.13
N LEU A 198 8.99 1.27 1.62
CA LEU A 198 7.79 0.97 0.84
C LEU A 198 7.56 1.99 -0.29
N GLY A 199 7.84 3.28 -0.05
CA GLY A 199 7.79 4.32 -1.08
C GLY A 199 8.77 4.06 -2.24
N PHE A 200 10.01 3.68 -1.92
CA PHE A 200 10.98 3.25 -2.92
C PHE A 200 10.55 1.98 -3.67
N SER A 201 9.97 1.01 -2.96
CA SER A 201 9.43 -0.20 -3.57
C SER A 201 8.34 0.12 -4.60
N VAL A 202 7.44 1.07 -4.29
CA VAL A 202 6.43 1.56 -5.24
C VAL A 202 7.09 2.20 -6.46
N LEU A 203 8.13 3.02 -6.28
CA LEU A 203 8.86 3.63 -7.41
C LEU A 203 9.41 2.56 -8.37
N ILE A 204 10.08 1.54 -7.83
CA ILE A 204 10.63 0.42 -8.61
C ILE A 204 9.51 -0.35 -9.33
N LEU A 205 8.41 -0.66 -8.63
CA LEU A 205 7.26 -1.37 -9.21
C LEU A 205 6.56 -0.55 -10.30
N VAL A 206 6.51 0.78 -10.18
CA VAL A 206 5.96 1.67 -11.20
C VAL A 206 6.83 1.66 -12.45
N PHE A 207 8.16 1.71 -12.31
CA PHE A 207 9.06 1.54 -13.45
C PHE A 207 8.94 0.16 -14.09
N ALA A 208 8.88 -0.92 -13.29
CA ALA A 208 8.63 -2.27 -13.79
C ALA A 208 7.30 -2.34 -14.55
N ARG A 209 6.26 -1.68 -14.06
CA ARG A 209 4.96 -1.57 -14.75
C ARG A 209 5.06 -0.77 -16.04
N LEU A 210 5.81 0.31 -16.10
CA LEU A 210 6.02 1.08 -17.32
C LEU A 210 6.78 0.25 -18.36
N ALA A 211 7.89 -0.37 -17.97
CA ALA A 211 8.66 -1.30 -18.79
C ALA A 211 7.78 -2.44 -19.34
N TRP A 212 6.96 -3.06 -18.48
CA TRP A 212 6.02 -4.10 -18.91
C TRP A 212 5.02 -3.58 -19.95
N ASN A 213 4.49 -2.37 -19.78
CA ASN A 213 3.52 -1.81 -20.73
C ASN A 213 4.13 -1.44 -22.08
N ILE A 214 5.42 -1.14 -22.13
CA ILE A 214 6.13 -0.75 -23.36
C ILE A 214 6.66 -1.98 -24.09
N TRP A 215 7.33 -2.89 -23.37
CA TRP A 215 8.07 -4.01 -23.98
C TRP A 215 7.40 -5.37 -23.82
N GLY A 216 6.66 -5.59 -22.73
CA GLY A 216 6.08 -6.90 -22.42
C GLY A 216 4.67 -7.11 -22.96
N SER A 217 3.78 -6.15 -22.73
CA SER A 217 2.40 -6.21 -23.19
C SER A 217 1.73 -4.84 -23.17
N ARG A 218 1.36 -4.34 -24.36
CA ARG A 218 0.69 -3.05 -24.52
C ARG A 218 -0.61 -3.02 -23.73
N ARG A 219 -0.92 -1.86 -23.12
CA ARG A 219 -2.18 -1.67 -22.41
C ARG A 219 -3.36 -1.84 -23.38
N PRO A 220 -4.40 -2.58 -22.99
CA PRO A 220 -5.61 -2.68 -23.78
C PRO A 220 -6.33 -1.33 -23.85
N ALA A 221 -7.11 -1.13 -24.91
CA ALA A 221 -7.78 0.15 -25.18
C ALA A 221 -8.78 0.49 -24.06
N LEU A 222 -9.12 1.77 -23.90
CA LEU A 222 -10.22 2.15 -23.01
C LEU A 222 -11.53 1.57 -23.54
N ALA A 223 -12.42 1.21 -22.62
CA ALA A 223 -13.67 0.53 -22.93
C ALA A 223 -14.50 1.35 -23.92
N THR A 224 -15.09 0.69 -24.92
CA THR A 224 -15.77 1.37 -26.03
C THR A 224 -17.09 2.02 -25.59
N GLU A 225 -17.62 1.62 -24.45
CA GLU A 225 -18.85 2.13 -23.85
C GLU A 225 -18.66 3.52 -23.21
N LEU A 226 -17.41 3.92 -22.94
CA LEU A 226 -17.12 5.24 -22.37
C LEU A 226 -17.36 6.36 -23.38
N LYS A 227 -18.03 7.43 -22.94
CA LYS A 227 -18.17 8.68 -23.71
C LYS A 227 -16.80 9.27 -24.00
N LEU A 228 -16.67 10.05 -25.08
CA LEU A 228 -15.37 10.61 -25.49
C LEU A 228 -14.69 11.42 -24.37
N TRP A 229 -15.46 12.20 -23.62
CA TRP A 229 -14.93 12.98 -22.50
C TRP A 229 -14.52 12.08 -21.30
N GLU A 230 -15.25 10.99 -21.03
CA GLU A 230 -14.89 10.00 -20.00
C GLU A 230 -13.58 9.30 -20.36
N ARG A 231 -13.37 8.97 -21.65
CA ARG A 231 -12.12 8.39 -22.12
C ARG A 231 -10.94 9.36 -21.94
N ARG A 232 -11.12 10.63 -22.31
CA ARG A 232 -10.10 11.67 -22.11
C ARG A 232 -9.78 11.84 -20.63
N LEU A 233 -10.81 11.90 -19.77
CA LEU A 233 -10.63 12.01 -18.33
C LEU A 233 -9.90 10.81 -17.74
N ALA A 234 -10.30 9.58 -18.10
CA ALA A 234 -9.62 8.37 -17.65
C ALA A 234 -8.14 8.33 -18.08
N HIS A 235 -7.85 8.74 -19.32
CA HIS A 235 -6.47 8.83 -19.80
C HIS A 235 -5.65 9.87 -19.02
N THR A 236 -6.20 11.07 -18.81
CA THR A 236 -5.56 12.13 -18.01
C THR A 236 -5.33 11.66 -16.58
N MET A 237 -6.32 11.03 -15.94
CA MET A 237 -6.18 10.48 -14.58
C MET A 237 -5.07 9.44 -14.50
N HIS A 238 -4.94 8.53 -15.48
CA HIS A 238 -3.83 7.58 -15.50
C HIS A 238 -2.47 8.29 -15.59
N ILE A 239 -2.32 9.29 -16.46
CA ILE A 239 -1.08 10.06 -16.58
C ILE A 239 -0.74 10.76 -15.26
N LEU A 240 -1.72 11.45 -14.67
CA LEU A 240 -1.52 12.17 -13.41
C LEU A 240 -1.13 11.23 -12.27
N LEU A 241 -1.77 10.06 -12.17
CA LEU A 241 -1.39 9.05 -11.19
C LEU A 241 0.03 8.53 -11.43
N TYR A 242 0.47 8.34 -12.68
CA TYR A 242 1.87 7.99 -12.95
C TYR A 242 2.85 9.07 -12.50
N VAL A 243 2.56 10.32 -12.81
CA VAL A 243 3.38 11.46 -12.39
C VAL A 243 3.47 11.52 -10.87
N LEU A 244 2.35 11.34 -10.16
CA LEU A 244 2.32 11.36 -8.69
C LEU A 244 3.03 10.17 -8.06
N MET A 245 2.83 8.95 -8.58
CA MET A 245 3.49 7.75 -8.07
C MET A 245 5.01 7.80 -8.23
N ILE A 246 5.53 8.60 -9.17
CA ILE A 246 6.96 8.84 -9.36
C ILE A 246 7.43 10.04 -8.53
N GLY A 247 6.70 11.16 -8.61
CA GLY A 247 7.08 12.42 -7.95
C GLY A 247 7.05 12.34 -6.42
N LEU A 248 6.13 11.60 -5.82
CA LEU A 248 6.05 11.41 -4.37
C LEU A 248 7.32 10.76 -3.79
N PRO A 249 7.73 9.55 -4.19
CA PRO A 249 8.93 8.93 -3.64
C PRO A 249 10.21 9.71 -3.96
N ILE A 250 10.31 10.32 -5.15
CA ILE A 250 11.46 11.17 -5.51
C ILE A 250 11.55 12.39 -4.60
N SER A 251 10.45 13.14 -4.43
CA SER A 251 10.43 14.32 -3.56
C SER A 251 10.71 13.96 -2.10
N GLY A 252 10.21 12.82 -1.61
CA GLY A 252 10.47 12.36 -0.24
C GLY A 252 11.92 11.91 -0.02
N PHE A 253 12.51 11.25 -1.01
CA PHE A 253 13.92 10.89 -1.00
C PHE A 253 14.80 12.15 -1.00
N MET A 254 14.61 13.05 -1.97
CA MET A 254 15.41 14.27 -2.08
C MET A 254 15.24 15.18 -0.86
N MET A 255 14.04 15.22 -0.26
CA MET A 255 13.81 15.93 1.01
C MET A 255 14.71 15.39 2.12
N SER A 256 14.88 14.07 2.22
CA SER A 256 15.76 13.46 3.24
C SER A 256 17.24 13.75 2.93
N ASP A 257 17.61 13.64 1.66
CA ASP A 257 18.96 13.86 1.14
C ASP A 257 19.47 15.28 1.42
N PHE A 258 18.76 16.31 0.94
CA PHE A 258 19.08 17.72 1.22
C PHE A 258 18.92 18.11 2.70
N GLY A 259 18.23 17.28 3.49
CA GLY A 259 18.20 17.41 4.95
C GLY A 259 19.52 17.00 5.64
N GLY A 260 20.44 16.37 4.90
CA GLY A 260 21.66 15.76 5.44
C GLY A 260 21.40 14.45 6.19
N ALA A 261 20.25 13.83 5.98
CA ALA A 261 19.85 12.60 6.67
C ALA A 261 20.00 11.40 5.75
N SER A 262 20.66 10.34 6.22
CA SER A 262 20.70 9.07 5.50
C SER A 262 19.28 8.55 5.26
N SER A 263 19.09 7.98 4.07
CA SER A 263 17.88 7.24 3.73
C SER A 263 18.17 5.74 3.77
N TYR A 264 17.12 4.96 3.93
CA TYR A 264 17.22 3.51 4.05
C TYR A 264 16.28 2.88 3.03
N PHE A 265 16.82 1.93 2.26
CA PHE A 265 16.03 1.06 1.40
C PHE A 265 16.22 -0.37 1.88
N PHE A 266 15.31 -0.84 2.73
CA PHE A 266 15.51 -2.05 3.51
C PHE A 266 16.87 -1.99 4.25
N PHE A 267 17.69 -3.03 4.09
CA PHE A 267 19.00 -3.15 4.74
C PHE A 267 20.08 -2.25 4.12
N TRP A 268 19.78 -1.54 3.02
CA TRP A 268 20.75 -0.67 2.37
C TRP A 268 20.67 0.76 2.88
N ASP A 269 21.80 1.21 3.41
CA ASP A 269 22.02 2.59 3.84
C ASP A 269 22.41 3.43 2.61
N ILE A 270 21.63 4.49 2.37
CA ILE A 270 21.86 5.45 1.30
C ILE A 270 22.32 6.74 1.95
N THR A 271 23.63 7.01 1.84
CA THR A 271 24.22 8.29 2.28
C THR A 271 23.70 9.42 1.39
N PRO A 272 23.53 10.64 1.94
CA PRO A 272 23.17 11.79 1.13
C PRO A 272 24.11 11.98 -0.07
N PHE A 273 23.53 12.19 -1.24
CA PHE A 273 24.27 12.45 -2.48
C PHE A 273 24.62 13.93 -2.64
N PHE A 274 23.79 14.81 -2.10
CA PHE A 274 23.94 16.26 -2.22
C PHE A 274 24.34 16.90 -0.90
N GLU A 275 24.96 18.08 -1.01
CA GLU A 275 25.21 18.92 0.15
C GLU A 275 23.90 19.36 0.81
N LYS A 276 23.92 19.43 2.14
CA LYS A 276 22.76 19.83 2.93
C LYS A 276 22.31 21.24 2.54
N SER A 277 21.05 21.37 2.13
CA SER A 277 20.42 22.65 1.79
C SER A 277 19.04 22.73 2.44
N ILE A 278 18.90 23.57 3.47
CA ILE A 278 17.62 23.77 4.16
C ILE A 278 16.56 24.36 3.23
N PRO A 279 16.84 25.39 2.39
CA PRO A 279 15.83 25.91 1.47
C PRO A 279 15.30 24.84 0.50
N THR A 280 16.19 24.01 -0.05
CA THR A 280 15.80 22.93 -0.97
C THR A 280 15.01 21.84 -0.24
N ARG A 281 15.45 21.45 0.96
CA ARG A 281 14.74 20.52 1.84
C ARG A 281 13.32 20.97 2.12
N ASP A 282 13.11 22.26 2.39
CA ASP A 282 11.80 22.80 2.76
C ASP A 282 10.85 22.87 1.56
N ILE A 283 11.35 23.22 0.37
CA ILE A 283 10.56 23.15 -0.88
C ILE A 283 10.15 21.69 -1.15
N LEU A 284 11.09 20.74 -1.07
CA LEU A 284 10.80 19.32 -1.28
C LEU A 284 9.87 18.77 -0.20
N GLY A 285 9.99 19.28 1.03
CA GLY A 285 9.07 18.99 2.13
C GLY A 285 7.66 19.48 1.87
N LEU A 286 7.49 20.70 1.34
CA LEU A 286 6.20 21.21 0.89
C LEU A 286 5.60 20.33 -0.21
N MET A 287 6.41 19.93 -1.20
CA MET A 287 5.95 19.04 -2.27
C MET A 287 5.51 17.68 -1.74
N HIS A 288 6.35 17.03 -0.91
CA HIS A 288 6.13 15.67 -0.45
C HIS A 288 5.08 15.55 0.67
N LYS A 289 4.92 16.57 1.52
CA LYS A 289 4.01 16.53 2.67
C LYS A 289 2.65 17.20 2.42
N VAL A 290 2.57 18.10 1.44
CA VAL A 290 1.37 18.92 1.19
C VAL A 290 0.93 18.81 -0.26
N VAL A 291 1.69 19.31 -1.22
CA VAL A 291 1.17 19.49 -2.59
C VAL A 291 0.86 18.15 -3.27
N LEU A 292 1.83 17.23 -3.32
CA LEU A 292 1.66 15.96 -4.02
C LEU A 292 0.70 14.99 -3.31
N PRO A 293 0.71 14.84 -1.96
CA PRO A 293 -0.26 13.97 -1.30
C PRO A 293 -1.71 14.42 -1.49
N TYR A 294 -2.00 15.72 -1.41
CA TYR A 294 -3.37 16.21 -1.58
C TYR A 294 -3.86 16.01 -3.02
N LEU A 295 -2.99 16.23 -4.02
CA LEU A 295 -3.29 15.87 -5.41
C LEU A 295 -3.52 14.36 -5.57
N LEU A 296 -2.72 13.53 -4.89
CA LEU A 296 -2.93 12.09 -4.87
C LEU A 296 -4.28 11.73 -4.26
N TYR A 297 -4.70 12.33 -3.15
CA TYR A 297 -5.99 12.02 -2.53
C TYR A 297 -7.15 12.30 -3.48
N ILE A 298 -7.11 13.46 -4.16
CA ILE A 298 -8.13 13.86 -5.13
C ILE A 298 -8.16 12.90 -6.32
N PHE A 299 -7.01 12.65 -6.96
CA PHE A 299 -6.98 11.84 -8.18
C PHE A 299 -7.14 10.34 -7.92
N LEU A 300 -6.60 9.83 -6.82
CA LEU A 300 -6.82 8.45 -6.39
C LEU A 300 -8.28 8.23 -6.00
N GLY A 301 -8.87 9.16 -5.22
CA GLY A 301 -10.28 9.12 -4.87
C GLY A 301 -11.16 9.15 -6.11
N THR A 302 -10.90 10.07 -7.05
CA THR A 302 -11.62 10.17 -8.32
C THR A 302 -11.46 8.90 -9.17
N HIS A 303 -10.28 8.30 -9.20
CA HIS A 303 -10.02 7.04 -9.90
C HIS A 303 -10.85 5.89 -9.34
N ILE A 304 -10.86 5.72 -8.01
CA ILE A 304 -11.63 4.69 -7.32
C ILE A 304 -13.14 4.93 -7.53
N LEU A 305 -13.62 6.14 -7.27
CA LEU A 305 -15.03 6.51 -7.43
C LEU A 305 -15.50 6.36 -8.87
N GLY A 306 -14.68 6.73 -9.85
CA GLY A 306 -15.00 6.54 -11.27
C GLY A 306 -15.16 5.06 -11.62
N ALA A 307 -14.27 4.20 -11.12
CA ALA A 307 -14.37 2.76 -11.33
C ALA A 307 -15.63 2.16 -10.67
N LEU A 308 -15.97 2.59 -9.45
CA LEU A 308 -17.20 2.18 -8.77
C LEU A 308 -18.46 2.69 -9.48
N LYS A 309 -18.48 3.96 -9.91
CA LYS A 309 -19.58 4.56 -10.69
C LYS A 309 -19.84 3.74 -11.96
N HIS A 310 -18.80 3.46 -12.73
CA HIS A 310 -18.94 2.72 -13.97
C HIS A 310 -19.48 1.30 -13.74
N GLN A 311 -19.06 0.63 -12.69
CA GLN A 311 -19.56 -0.71 -12.36
C GLN A 311 -21.00 -0.71 -11.84
N PHE A 312 -21.31 0.14 -10.86
CA PHE A 312 -22.56 0.02 -10.09
C PHE A 312 -23.69 0.93 -10.58
N ILE A 313 -23.35 2.09 -11.16
CA ILE A 313 -24.33 3.08 -11.63
C ILE A 313 -24.51 2.96 -13.14
N ASP A 314 -23.41 3.07 -13.90
CA ASP A 314 -23.48 3.01 -15.37
C ASP A 314 -23.66 1.56 -15.89
N LYS A 315 -23.45 0.56 -15.02
CA LYS A 315 -23.50 -0.88 -15.34
C LYS A 315 -22.56 -1.28 -16.49
N HIS A 316 -21.48 -0.52 -16.66
CA HIS A 316 -20.37 -0.87 -17.54
C HIS A 316 -19.57 -1.98 -16.89
N GLU A 317 -19.99 -3.23 -17.13
CA GLU A 317 -19.39 -4.40 -16.48
C GLU A 317 -17.88 -4.50 -16.71
N ASN A 318 -17.37 -3.90 -17.79
CA ASN A 318 -15.98 -4.01 -18.22
C ASN A 318 -15.00 -3.11 -17.44
N ALA A 319 -15.44 -2.05 -16.77
CA ALA A 319 -14.51 -1.08 -16.15
C ALA A 319 -13.67 -1.69 -15.02
N LEU A 320 -14.31 -2.39 -14.07
CA LEU A 320 -13.62 -3.11 -12.99
C LEU A 320 -13.23 -4.54 -13.39
N ARG A 321 -14.08 -5.23 -14.16
CA ARG A 321 -13.84 -6.64 -14.53
C ARG A 321 -12.50 -6.84 -15.21
N ARG A 322 -12.07 -5.93 -16.09
CA ARG A 322 -10.80 -6.08 -16.81
C ARG A 322 -9.56 -6.16 -15.90
N MET A 323 -9.67 -5.65 -14.66
CA MET A 323 -8.60 -5.67 -13.65
C MET A 323 -8.79 -6.75 -12.56
N VAL A 324 -9.95 -7.41 -12.49
CA VAL A 324 -10.31 -8.32 -11.39
C VAL A 324 -10.74 -9.71 -11.87
N SER A 325 -11.30 -9.83 -13.08
CA SER A 325 -11.87 -11.06 -13.66
C SER A 325 -11.33 -11.30 -15.06
#